data_AF-U7R1Z6-F1
#
_entry.id   AF-U7R1Z6-F1
#
_cell.length_a   1.000
_cell.length_b   1.000
_cell.length_c   1.000
_cell.angle_alpha   90.00
_cell.angle_beta   90.00
_cell.angle_gamma   90.00
#
_symmetry.space_group_name_H-M   'P 1'
#
loop_
_entity.id
_entity.type
_entity.pdbx_description
1 polymer ?
#
loop_
_entity_poly.entity_id
_entity_poly.type
_entity_poly.pdbx_seq_one_letter_code
_entity_poly.pdbx_strand_id
1 'polypeptide(L)'
;MLLNFGWKLGSFDDYREAYNLYGGSVITSPKVLDFFHKRFQLNEKFHIKRDGSGNIIGGICSWRDRYLAGEQKIVIKEGINKYPLNFDEIILPIRSDVRSIIPFKSKFMSSKNKVNTINCSEKLNSKRQICLVKDISRKTRETRNRELNRFIKSGGSVVNVDNYDSKELTDIYDYLYFKRRNEHAYKNEMQEILEEIPAINFGNILWLEGNPCAMQFIVKKQCEKWICYDYVNSGMDLSYPNLSLGTVSTWVNVKDAIEYSHENNLEMRFSFGRPTFEYKNRWCNRDNLQRVIFP
;
A
#
# COMPACT_ATOMS: atom_id res chain seq x y z
N MET A 1 2.55 -35.99 -4.76
CA MET A 1 3.77 -35.18 -4.54
C MET A 1 3.71 -34.03 -5.54
N LEU A 2 3.28 -32.83 -5.11
CA LEU A 2 3.20 -31.66 -6.00
C LEU A 2 4.62 -31.35 -6.49
N LEU A 3 4.81 -31.32 -7.80
CA LEU A 3 6.03 -30.82 -8.43
C LEU A 3 6.26 -29.40 -7.90
N ASN A 4 7.21 -29.20 -6.99
CA ASN A 4 7.34 -27.93 -6.27
C ASN A 4 7.93 -26.79 -7.13
N PHE A 5 7.96 -26.92 -8.47
CA PHE A 5 8.41 -25.94 -9.48
C PHE A 5 9.64 -25.09 -9.08
N GLY A 6 10.56 -25.66 -8.30
CA GLY A 6 11.76 -24.99 -7.77
C GLY A 6 11.58 -24.19 -6.47
N TRP A 7 10.35 -24.02 -5.97
CA TRP A 7 10.08 -23.47 -4.64
C TRP A 7 10.41 -24.51 -3.57
N LYS A 8 11.17 -24.12 -2.55
CA LYS A 8 11.50 -24.96 -1.38
C LYS A 8 11.20 -24.18 -0.11
N LEU A 9 10.88 -24.88 0.97
CA LEU A 9 10.77 -24.23 2.28
C LEU A 9 12.09 -23.55 2.62
N GLY A 10 12.00 -22.32 3.11
CA GLY A 10 13.10 -21.54 3.62
C GLY A 10 12.73 -20.81 4.89
N SER A 11 13.61 -19.94 5.33
CA SER A 11 13.46 -19.13 6.54
C SER A 11 12.82 -17.77 6.25
N PHE A 12 12.43 -17.08 7.33
CA PHE A 12 12.05 -15.67 7.25
C PHE A 12 13.22 -14.79 6.75
N ASP A 13 14.46 -15.13 7.12
CA ASP A 13 15.65 -14.39 6.68
C ASP A 13 15.88 -14.52 5.17
N ASP A 14 15.68 -15.71 4.60
CA ASP A 14 15.73 -15.92 3.16
C ASP A 14 14.66 -15.08 2.43
N TYR A 15 13.46 -15.00 2.99
CA TYR A 15 12.38 -14.18 2.42
C TYR A 15 12.72 -12.68 2.51
N ARG A 16 13.29 -12.24 3.63
CA ARG A 16 13.74 -10.86 3.81
C ARG A 16 14.83 -10.50 2.80
N GLU A 17 15.77 -11.40 2.54
CA GLU A 17 16.78 -11.22 1.50
C GLU A 17 16.13 -11.11 0.11
N ALA A 18 15.21 -12.01 -0.24
CA ALA A 18 14.47 -11.92 -1.51
C ALA A 18 13.74 -10.57 -1.66
N TYR A 19 13.08 -10.10 -0.60
CA TYR A 19 12.39 -8.81 -0.58
C TYR A 19 13.34 -7.63 -0.76
N ASN A 20 14.50 -7.66 -0.12
CA ASN A 20 15.48 -6.58 -0.26
C ASN A 20 16.02 -6.52 -1.70
N LEU A 21 16.27 -7.66 -2.33
CA LEU A 21 16.81 -7.75 -3.70
C LEU A 21 15.77 -7.39 -4.78
N TYR A 22 14.52 -7.83 -4.60
CA TYR A 22 13.52 -7.83 -5.68
C TYR A 22 12.26 -7.03 -5.37
N GLY A 23 12.16 -6.47 -4.18
CA GLY A 23 11.06 -5.63 -3.73
C GLY A 23 9.74 -6.37 -3.50
N GLY A 24 8.72 -5.62 -3.11
CA GLY A 24 7.36 -6.12 -2.93
C GLY A 24 6.39 -4.97 -2.68
N SER A 25 5.17 -5.31 -2.24
CA SER A 25 4.19 -4.32 -1.78
C SER A 25 4.39 -4.05 -0.28
N VAL A 26 3.63 -3.11 0.28
CA VAL A 26 3.67 -2.80 1.72
C VAL A 26 3.29 -4.03 2.54
N ILE A 27 2.20 -4.70 2.18
CA ILE A 27 1.68 -5.88 2.88
C ILE A 27 2.53 -7.14 2.74
N THR A 28 3.46 -7.18 1.79
CA THR A 28 4.46 -8.26 1.66
C THR A 28 5.81 -7.89 2.27
N SER A 29 5.93 -6.71 2.89
CA SER A 29 7.16 -6.31 3.57
C SER A 29 7.47 -7.24 4.74
N PRO A 30 8.74 -7.65 4.94
CA PRO A 30 9.14 -8.47 6.08
C PRO A 30 8.71 -7.88 7.43
N LYS A 31 8.77 -6.55 7.61
CA LYS A 31 8.32 -5.90 8.86
C LYS A 31 6.81 -6.03 9.09
N VAL A 32 6.02 -5.85 8.03
CA VAL A 32 4.54 -5.97 8.10
C VAL A 32 4.11 -7.42 8.29
N LEU A 33 4.80 -8.36 7.62
CA LEU A 33 4.57 -9.79 7.81
C LEU A 33 4.89 -10.22 9.24
N ASP A 34 6.06 -9.85 9.76
CA ASP A 34 6.47 -10.13 11.15
C ASP A 34 5.47 -9.55 12.16
N PHE A 35 5.02 -8.30 11.94
CA PHE A 35 3.98 -7.66 12.75
C PHE A 35 2.71 -8.52 12.85
N PHE A 36 2.25 -9.08 11.73
CA PHE A 36 1.08 -9.96 11.71
C PHE A 36 1.36 -11.35 12.28
N HIS A 37 2.50 -11.96 11.97
CA HIS A 37 2.81 -13.34 12.39
C HIS A 37 2.98 -13.46 13.90
N LYS A 38 3.40 -12.38 14.57
CA LYS A 38 3.42 -12.28 16.05
C LYS A 38 2.02 -12.20 16.68
N ARG A 39 1.01 -11.74 15.94
CA ARG A 39 -0.34 -11.42 16.46
C ARG A 39 -1.42 -12.39 16.01
N PHE A 40 -1.21 -13.07 14.90
CA PHE A 40 -2.19 -13.94 14.26
C PHE A 40 -1.59 -15.31 13.96
N GLN A 41 -2.33 -16.38 14.27
CA GLN A 41 -1.94 -17.74 13.93
C GLN A 41 -2.25 -18.05 12.47
N LEU A 42 -1.36 -17.66 11.55
CA LEU A 42 -1.61 -17.75 10.10
C LEU A 42 -1.07 -19.03 9.46
N ASN A 43 -0.29 -19.83 10.19
CA ASN A 43 0.46 -20.98 9.64
C ASN A 43 1.27 -20.52 8.42
N GLU A 44 2.04 -19.46 8.66
CA GLU A 44 2.93 -18.84 7.71
C GLU A 44 4.06 -19.77 7.31
N LYS A 45 4.38 -19.78 6.02
CA LYS A 45 5.53 -20.49 5.48
C LYS A 45 6.21 -19.64 4.44
N PHE A 46 7.53 -19.69 4.43
CA PHE A 46 8.36 -19.00 3.45
C PHE A 46 8.87 -20.02 2.44
N HIS A 47 8.62 -19.74 1.16
CA HIS A 47 9.01 -20.57 0.03
C HIS A 47 9.99 -19.79 -0.82
N ILE A 48 11.18 -20.33 -0.99
CA ILE A 48 12.32 -19.67 -1.60
C ILE A 48 12.70 -20.44 -2.85
N LYS A 49 12.99 -19.68 -3.91
CA LYS A 49 13.52 -20.21 -5.16
C LYS A 49 14.96 -19.78 -5.30
N ARG A 50 15.83 -20.74 -5.59
CA ARG A 50 17.26 -20.53 -5.82
C ARG A 50 17.66 -20.95 -7.23
N ASP A 51 18.67 -20.31 -7.81
CA ASP A 51 19.27 -20.75 -9.07
C ASP A 51 20.23 -21.93 -8.86
N GLY A 52 20.87 -22.41 -9.93
CA GLY A 52 21.81 -23.53 -9.88
C GLY A 52 23.08 -23.26 -9.06
N SER A 53 23.40 -21.98 -8.80
CA SER A 53 24.53 -21.58 -7.94
C SER A 53 24.10 -21.37 -6.48
N GLY A 54 22.81 -21.55 -6.18
CA GLY A 54 22.26 -21.37 -4.84
C GLY A 54 21.84 -19.94 -4.51
N ASN A 55 21.93 -18.97 -5.45
CA ASN A 55 21.51 -17.59 -5.18
C ASN A 55 20.00 -17.49 -5.07
N ILE A 56 19.48 -16.63 -4.18
CA ILE A 56 18.04 -16.38 -4.08
C ILE A 56 17.57 -15.62 -5.32
N ILE A 57 16.55 -16.17 -5.99
CA ILE A 57 15.94 -15.58 -7.19
C ILE A 57 14.43 -15.32 -7.03
N GLY A 58 13.86 -15.69 -5.90
CA GLY A 58 12.53 -15.25 -5.50
C GLY A 58 12.09 -15.80 -4.14
N GLY A 59 11.09 -15.14 -3.56
CA GLY A 59 10.48 -15.50 -2.28
C GLY A 59 8.96 -15.39 -2.30
N ILE A 60 8.30 -16.26 -1.56
CA ILE A 60 6.84 -16.26 -1.35
C ILE A 60 6.55 -16.51 0.12
N CYS A 61 5.72 -15.66 0.73
CA CYS A 61 5.07 -15.97 1.99
C CYS A 61 3.67 -16.52 1.71
N SER A 62 3.34 -17.67 2.30
CA SER A 62 2.01 -18.28 2.20
C SER A 62 1.32 -18.34 3.56
N TRP A 63 -0.01 -18.19 3.58
CA TRP A 63 -0.86 -18.38 4.76
C TRP A 63 -1.81 -19.55 4.56
N ARG A 64 -2.11 -20.24 5.67
CA ARG A 64 -3.05 -21.37 5.74
C ARG A 64 -2.76 -22.47 4.70
N ASP A 65 -1.48 -22.65 4.35
CA ASP A 65 -0.98 -23.59 3.33
C ASP A 65 -1.58 -23.46 1.92
N ARG A 66 -2.35 -22.40 1.65
CA ARG A 66 -3.21 -22.35 0.45
C ARG A 66 -3.23 -21.00 -0.24
N TYR A 67 -2.90 -19.93 0.47
CA TYR A 67 -3.06 -18.56 -0.03
C TYR A 67 -1.75 -17.81 0.06
N LEU A 68 -1.52 -16.88 -0.85
CA LEU A 68 -0.45 -15.90 -0.67
C LEU A 68 -0.74 -15.03 0.55
N ALA A 69 0.31 -14.63 1.27
CA ALA A 69 0.19 -13.66 2.35
C ALA A 69 -0.45 -12.36 1.85
N GLY A 70 -1.39 -11.83 2.63
CA GLY A 70 -2.19 -10.67 2.25
C GLY A 70 -3.43 -10.96 1.38
N GLU A 71 -3.74 -12.23 1.09
CA GLU A 71 -5.01 -12.58 0.43
C GLU A 71 -6.20 -12.13 1.28
N GLN A 72 -7.05 -11.26 0.71
CA GLN A 72 -8.13 -10.60 1.44
C GLN A 72 -9.10 -11.56 2.11
N LYS A 73 -9.38 -12.73 1.51
CA LYS A 73 -10.24 -13.72 2.15
C LYS A 73 -9.71 -14.14 3.53
N ILE A 74 -8.39 -14.26 3.67
CA ILE A 74 -7.75 -14.60 4.95
C ILE A 74 -7.71 -13.37 5.84
N VAL A 75 -7.31 -12.22 5.32
CA VAL A 75 -7.27 -10.95 6.07
C VAL A 75 -8.60 -10.67 6.78
N ILE A 76 -9.73 -10.80 6.07
CA ILE A 76 -11.07 -10.58 6.63
C ILE A 76 -11.43 -11.66 7.66
N LYS A 77 -11.16 -12.93 7.35
CA LYS A 77 -11.49 -14.05 8.23
C LYS A 77 -10.79 -13.94 9.59
N GLU A 78 -9.53 -13.50 9.59
CA GLU A 78 -8.70 -13.40 10.79
C GLU A 78 -8.84 -12.03 11.50
N GLY A 79 -9.65 -11.11 10.97
CA GLY A 79 -9.84 -9.78 11.55
C GLY A 79 -8.67 -8.81 11.34
N ILE A 80 -7.72 -9.14 10.46
CA ILE A 80 -6.56 -8.30 10.13
C ILE A 80 -6.96 -7.01 9.42
N ASN A 81 -8.13 -6.99 8.76
CA ASN A 81 -8.66 -5.82 8.04
C ASN A 81 -8.99 -4.61 8.94
N LYS A 82 -8.82 -4.72 10.26
CA LYS A 82 -8.88 -3.58 11.19
C LYS A 82 -7.63 -2.71 11.13
N TYR A 83 -6.47 -3.29 10.80
CA TYR A 83 -5.25 -2.52 10.61
C TYR A 83 -5.37 -1.65 9.36
N PRO A 84 -4.86 -0.41 9.41
CA PRO A 84 -5.00 0.56 8.33
C PRO A 84 -4.01 0.25 7.18
N LEU A 85 -4.20 -0.87 6.49
CA LEU A 85 -3.37 -1.33 5.37
C LEU A 85 -4.24 -1.74 4.19
N ASN A 86 -3.74 -1.51 2.97
CA ASN A 86 -4.42 -1.92 1.75
C ASN A 86 -4.00 -3.32 1.32
N PHE A 87 -4.95 -4.25 1.30
CA PHE A 87 -4.74 -5.62 0.81
C PHE A 87 -5.23 -5.80 -0.64
N ASP A 88 -5.27 -4.70 -1.40
CA ASP A 88 -5.79 -4.68 -2.77
C ASP A 88 -4.76 -5.15 -3.81
N GLU A 89 -3.48 -5.24 -3.45
CA GLU A 89 -2.41 -5.70 -4.34
C GLU A 89 -1.27 -6.43 -3.60
N ILE A 90 -0.87 -7.56 -4.18
CA ILE A 90 0.26 -8.37 -3.74
C ILE A 90 1.34 -8.30 -4.82
N ILE A 91 2.52 -7.79 -4.45
CA ILE A 91 3.74 -7.89 -5.25
C ILE A 91 4.68 -8.86 -4.56
N LEU A 92 5.08 -9.91 -5.28
CA LEU A 92 6.01 -10.93 -4.81
C LEU A 92 7.46 -10.53 -5.14
N PRO A 93 8.42 -10.78 -4.24
CA PRO A 93 9.83 -10.56 -4.49
C PRO A 93 10.39 -11.65 -5.40
N ILE A 94 10.34 -11.44 -6.71
CA ILE A 94 10.85 -12.39 -7.70
C ILE A 94 11.70 -11.63 -8.71
N ARG A 95 12.90 -12.13 -8.99
CA ARG A 95 13.80 -11.55 -9.98
C ARG A 95 13.11 -11.48 -11.35
N SER A 96 13.27 -10.37 -12.07
CA SER A 96 12.46 -10.05 -13.26
C SER A 96 12.59 -11.01 -14.44
N ASP A 97 13.71 -11.75 -14.54
CA ASP A 97 14.00 -12.76 -15.56
C ASP A 97 13.44 -14.16 -15.20
N VAL A 98 12.99 -14.35 -13.96
CA VAL A 98 12.50 -15.65 -13.50
C VAL A 98 11.02 -15.79 -13.81
N ARG A 99 10.70 -16.85 -14.54
CA ARG A 99 9.31 -17.26 -14.82
C ARG A 99 8.97 -18.53 -14.05
N SER A 100 7.85 -18.53 -13.33
CA SER A 100 7.48 -19.60 -12.41
C SER A 100 5.96 -19.83 -12.30
N ILE A 101 5.59 -21.03 -11.87
CA ILE A 101 4.26 -21.34 -11.36
C ILE A 101 4.20 -20.87 -9.90
N ILE A 102 3.10 -20.20 -9.53
CA ILE A 102 2.83 -19.74 -8.17
C ILE A 102 1.94 -20.78 -7.48
N PRO A 103 2.43 -21.50 -6.45
CA PRO A 103 1.73 -22.67 -5.90
C PRO A 103 0.67 -22.31 -4.84
N PHE A 104 0.23 -21.05 -4.78
CA PHE A 104 -0.75 -20.58 -3.79
C PHE A 104 -1.80 -19.71 -4.44
N LYS A 105 -3.02 -19.75 -3.90
CA LYS A 105 -4.15 -19.00 -4.43
C LYS A 105 -4.01 -17.51 -4.11
N SER A 106 -4.29 -16.67 -5.10
CA SER A 106 -4.57 -15.25 -4.92
C SER A 106 -5.40 -14.69 -6.07
N LYS A 107 -6.16 -13.62 -5.79
CA LYS A 107 -6.86 -12.81 -6.80
C LYS A 107 -6.30 -11.40 -6.95
N PHE A 108 -5.23 -11.09 -6.21
CA PHE A 108 -4.71 -9.73 -6.03
C PHE A 108 -3.25 -9.60 -6.49
N MET A 109 -2.78 -10.50 -7.34
CA MET A 109 -1.42 -10.44 -7.87
C MET A 109 -1.24 -9.20 -8.73
N SER A 110 -0.19 -8.43 -8.47
CA SER A 110 0.15 -7.23 -9.22
C SER A 110 0.55 -7.54 -10.67
N SER A 111 0.27 -6.60 -11.57
CA SER A 111 0.83 -6.58 -12.92
C SER A 111 2.36 -6.59 -12.93
N LYS A 112 3.03 -6.12 -11.86
CA LYS A 112 4.50 -6.16 -11.75
C LYS A 112 5.06 -7.59 -11.79
N ASN A 113 4.30 -8.59 -11.34
CA ASN A 113 4.72 -9.99 -11.42
C ASN A 113 4.24 -10.71 -12.70
N LYS A 114 3.69 -9.99 -13.68
CA LYS A 114 3.19 -10.61 -14.92
C LYS A 114 4.28 -11.34 -15.69
N VAL A 115 5.48 -10.77 -15.76
CA VAL A 115 6.64 -11.42 -16.40
C VAL A 115 7.11 -12.65 -15.63
N ASN A 116 6.84 -12.69 -14.31
CA ASN A 116 7.29 -13.76 -13.43
C ASN A 116 6.37 -14.98 -13.40
N THR A 117 5.15 -14.89 -13.93
CA THR A 117 4.10 -15.87 -13.65
C THR A 117 3.63 -16.63 -14.89
N ILE A 118 3.41 -17.94 -14.74
CA ILE A 118 2.93 -18.83 -15.81
C ILE A 118 1.43 -19.10 -15.66
N ASN A 119 0.99 -19.34 -14.44
CA ASN A 119 -0.37 -19.79 -14.07
C ASN A 119 -1.29 -18.63 -13.61
N CYS A 120 -0.95 -17.39 -13.96
CA CYS A 120 -1.68 -16.20 -13.55
C CYS A 120 -2.38 -15.52 -14.73
N SER A 121 -3.62 -15.08 -14.55
CA SER A 121 -4.41 -14.44 -15.61
C SER A 121 -5.18 -13.23 -15.12
N GLU A 122 -5.09 -12.13 -15.87
CA GLU A 122 -5.92 -10.93 -15.70
C GLU A 122 -7.35 -11.17 -16.23
N LYS A 123 -7.46 -11.87 -17.37
CA LYS A 123 -8.73 -12.14 -18.07
C LYS A 123 -9.68 -12.96 -17.20
N LEU A 124 -9.14 -13.94 -16.49
CA LEU A 124 -9.90 -14.82 -15.59
C LEU A 124 -9.95 -14.29 -14.15
N ASN A 125 -9.86 -12.97 -13.95
CA ASN A 125 -9.86 -12.33 -12.64
C ASN A 125 -11.03 -11.35 -12.41
N SER A 126 -12.19 -11.57 -13.03
CA SER A 126 -13.40 -10.75 -12.81
C SER A 126 -13.17 -9.25 -12.99
N LYS A 127 -12.25 -8.84 -13.88
CA LYS A 127 -11.84 -7.43 -14.11
C LYS A 127 -11.41 -6.71 -12.83
N ARG A 128 -10.77 -7.41 -11.87
CA ARG A 128 -10.18 -6.76 -10.68
C ARG A 128 -9.07 -5.81 -11.12
N GLN A 129 -9.13 -4.60 -10.58
CA GLN A 129 -8.25 -3.51 -10.93
C GLN A 129 -7.84 -2.73 -9.68
N ILE A 130 -6.72 -2.02 -9.78
CA ILE A 130 -6.22 -1.07 -8.80
C ILE A 130 -6.04 0.31 -9.45
N CYS A 131 -6.24 1.37 -8.67
CA CYS A 131 -6.02 2.74 -9.10
C CYS A 131 -4.61 3.17 -8.73
N LEU A 132 -3.76 3.44 -9.72
CA LEU A 132 -2.39 3.93 -9.53
C LEU A 132 -2.29 5.38 -9.99
N VAL A 133 -1.66 6.24 -9.17
CA VAL A 133 -1.41 7.65 -9.52
C VAL A 133 -0.74 7.73 -10.89
N LYS A 134 -1.30 8.57 -11.76
CA LYS A 134 -0.79 8.82 -13.10
C LYS A 134 0.13 10.04 -13.11
N ASP A 135 0.86 10.20 -14.22
CA ASP A 135 1.61 11.44 -14.47
C ASP A 135 0.68 12.65 -14.44
N ILE A 136 1.01 13.60 -13.58
CA ILE A 136 0.21 14.81 -13.40
C ILE A 136 0.69 15.88 -14.39
N SER A 137 -0.16 16.22 -15.36
CA SER A 137 0.15 17.23 -16.37
C SER A 137 0.46 18.60 -15.76
N ARG A 138 1.28 19.42 -16.43
CA ARG A 138 1.60 20.80 -15.99
C ARG A 138 0.34 21.61 -15.67
N LYS A 139 -0.67 21.58 -16.54
CA LYS A 139 -1.95 22.28 -16.33
C LYS A 139 -2.66 21.82 -15.05
N THR A 140 -2.65 20.51 -14.78
CA THR A 140 -3.20 19.96 -13.54
C THR A 140 -2.40 20.43 -12.33
N ARG A 141 -1.07 20.37 -12.37
CA ARG A 141 -0.20 20.87 -11.29
C ARG A 141 -0.48 22.34 -10.97
N GLU A 142 -0.55 23.19 -11.98
CA GLU A 142 -0.88 24.63 -11.82
C GLU A 142 -2.27 24.83 -11.17
N THR A 143 -3.27 24.07 -11.60
CA THR A 143 -4.62 24.15 -11.03
C THR A 143 -4.63 23.74 -9.55
N ARG A 144 -3.97 22.63 -9.21
CA ARG A 144 -3.87 22.15 -7.83
C ARG A 144 -3.06 23.08 -6.93
N ASN A 145 -2.00 23.69 -7.45
CA ASN A 145 -1.22 24.73 -6.74
C ASN A 145 -2.07 25.98 -6.46
N ARG A 146 -2.96 26.40 -7.36
CA ARG A 146 -3.89 27.50 -7.09
C ARG A 146 -4.89 27.17 -5.98
N GLU A 147 -5.38 25.93 -5.93
CA GLU A 147 -6.27 25.47 -4.86
C GLU A 147 -5.55 25.41 -3.50
N LEU A 148 -4.32 24.88 -3.48
CA LEU A 148 -3.46 24.91 -2.29
C LEU A 148 -3.20 26.35 -1.82
N ASN A 149 -2.84 27.25 -2.72
CA ASN A 149 -2.62 28.66 -2.38
C ASN A 149 -3.89 29.35 -1.87
N ARG A 150 -5.07 29.00 -2.40
CA ARG A 150 -6.34 29.51 -1.88
C ARG A 150 -6.57 29.01 -0.45
N PHE A 151 -6.35 27.73 -0.19
CA PHE A 151 -6.44 27.15 1.15
C PHE A 151 -5.50 27.86 2.14
N ILE A 152 -4.24 28.09 1.77
CA ILE A 152 -3.27 28.81 2.61
C ILE A 152 -3.71 30.25 2.88
N LYS A 153 -4.19 30.97 1.86
CA LYS A 153 -4.71 32.34 2.01
C LYS A 153 -5.94 32.43 2.91
N SER A 154 -6.67 31.34 3.08
CA SER A 154 -7.80 31.24 4.02
C SER A 154 -7.35 30.92 5.46
N GLY A 155 -6.06 31.04 5.79
CA GLY A 155 -5.53 30.70 7.11
C GLY A 155 -5.14 29.23 7.26
N GLY A 156 -5.03 28.50 6.16
CA GLY A 156 -4.64 27.10 6.14
C GLY A 156 -3.12 26.88 6.19
N SER A 157 -2.69 25.75 6.73
CA SER A 157 -1.31 25.28 6.68
C SER A 157 -1.22 23.78 6.41
N VAL A 158 -0.05 23.34 5.95
CA VAL A 158 0.26 21.93 5.64
C VAL A 158 1.41 21.52 6.55
N VAL A 159 1.21 20.48 7.35
CA VAL A 159 2.22 19.98 8.29
C VAL A 159 2.47 18.51 8.00
N ASN A 160 3.74 18.12 7.91
CA ASN A 160 4.11 16.74 7.64
C ASN A 160 3.77 15.84 8.84
N VAL A 161 3.36 14.61 8.56
CA VAL A 161 3.00 13.63 9.61
C VAL A 161 4.19 13.21 10.48
N ASP A 162 5.42 13.38 10.00
CA ASP A 162 6.65 13.06 10.74
C ASP A 162 6.88 13.99 11.95
N ASN A 163 6.11 15.08 12.08
CA ASN A 163 6.15 15.98 13.23
C ASN A 163 5.28 15.53 14.42
N TYR A 164 4.63 14.38 14.33
CA TYR A 164 3.70 13.86 15.33
C TYR A 164 4.12 12.48 15.79
N ASP A 165 3.90 12.17 17.06
CA ASP A 165 4.02 10.80 17.53
C ASP A 165 2.81 9.94 17.10
N SER A 166 2.91 8.62 17.28
CA SER A 166 1.86 7.67 16.90
C SER A 166 0.51 7.96 17.57
N LYS A 167 0.53 8.43 18.82
CA LYS A 167 -0.70 8.71 19.57
C LYS A 167 -1.35 10.00 19.08
N GLU A 168 -0.58 11.07 18.92
CA GLU A 168 -1.06 12.35 18.40
C GLU A 168 -1.64 12.18 16.98
N LEU A 169 -0.94 11.45 16.12
CA LEU A 169 -1.37 11.20 14.75
C LEU A 169 -2.70 10.43 14.70
N THR A 170 -2.83 9.41 15.54
CA THR A 170 -4.06 8.60 15.61
C THR A 170 -5.22 9.34 16.25
N ASP A 171 -4.97 10.19 17.25
CA ASP A 171 -5.95 11.13 17.81
C ASP A 171 -6.48 12.10 16.74
N ILE A 172 -5.60 12.73 15.98
CA ILE A 172 -5.98 13.67 14.90
C ILE A 172 -6.76 12.94 13.81
N TYR A 173 -6.28 11.77 13.37
CA TYR A 173 -6.95 11.02 12.32
C TYR A 173 -8.34 10.55 12.77
N ASP A 174 -8.49 10.02 13.98
CA ASP A 174 -9.78 9.55 14.51
C ASP A 174 -10.79 10.70 14.62
N TYR A 175 -10.36 11.86 15.13
CA TYR A 175 -11.18 13.08 15.17
C TYR A 175 -11.71 13.47 13.78
N LEU A 176 -10.82 13.52 12.79
CA LEU A 176 -11.18 13.85 11.41
C LEU A 176 -12.02 12.76 10.74
N TYR A 177 -11.78 11.50 11.09
CA TYR A 177 -12.55 10.36 10.59
C TYR A 177 -13.98 10.43 11.11
N PHE A 178 -14.16 10.70 12.40
CA PHE A 178 -15.46 10.93 13.03
C PHE A 178 -16.21 12.09 12.37
N LYS A 179 -15.57 13.25 12.18
CA LYS A 179 -16.18 14.38 11.47
C LYS A 179 -16.69 14.04 10.07
N ARG A 180 -16.05 13.10 9.38
CA ARG A 180 -16.42 12.68 8.03
C ARG A 180 -17.47 11.57 8.00
N ARG A 181 -17.37 10.60 8.92
CA ARG A 181 -18.07 9.32 8.86
C ARG A 181 -19.13 9.16 9.94
N ASN A 182 -19.13 10.01 10.95
CA ASN A 182 -19.91 9.86 12.17
C ASN A 182 -19.65 8.50 12.87
N GLU A 183 -18.43 8.00 12.73
CA GLU A 183 -17.94 6.73 13.26
C GLU A 183 -16.46 6.90 13.63
N HIS A 184 -15.99 6.19 14.66
CA HIS A 184 -14.57 6.19 15.04
C HIS A 184 -13.76 5.21 14.18
N ALA A 185 -12.47 5.52 14.00
CA ALA A 185 -11.51 4.64 13.35
C ALA A 185 -11.06 3.50 14.29
N TYR A 186 -10.35 2.51 13.75
CA TYR A 186 -9.68 1.45 14.52
C TYR A 186 -8.41 1.99 15.20
N LYS A 187 -8.59 2.95 16.10
CA LYS A 187 -7.50 3.77 16.65
C LYS A 187 -6.40 2.95 17.32
N ASN A 188 -6.76 1.92 18.08
CA ASN A 188 -5.78 1.05 18.75
C ASN A 188 -4.93 0.31 17.73
N GLU A 189 -5.56 -0.30 16.72
CA GLU A 189 -4.85 -1.01 15.65
C GLU A 189 -3.97 -0.07 14.81
N MET A 190 -4.42 1.17 14.59
CA MET A 190 -3.60 2.21 13.95
C MET A 190 -2.38 2.58 14.79
N GLN A 191 -2.55 2.77 16.10
CA GLN A 191 -1.46 3.12 17.00
C GLN A 191 -0.42 1.98 17.09
N GLU A 192 -0.88 0.73 17.25
CA GLU A 192 0.00 -0.44 17.32
C GLU A 192 0.95 -0.55 16.12
N ILE A 193 0.44 -0.39 14.89
CA ILE A 193 1.28 -0.52 13.69
C ILE A 193 2.23 0.66 13.53
N LEU A 194 1.81 1.87 13.92
CA LEU A 194 2.65 3.06 13.86
C LEU A 194 3.76 3.03 14.92
N GLU A 195 3.50 2.50 16.11
CA GLU A 195 4.53 2.32 17.14
C GLU A 195 5.55 1.25 16.76
N GLU A 196 5.13 0.13 16.20
CA GLU A 196 6.06 -0.95 15.83
C GLU A 196 6.77 -0.71 14.49
N ILE A 197 6.15 0.05 13.57
CA ILE A 197 6.74 0.40 12.29
C ILE A 197 6.58 1.91 12.00
N PRO A 198 7.22 2.83 12.76
CA PRO A 198 7.01 4.28 12.59
C PRO A 198 7.26 4.77 11.15
N ALA A 199 8.31 4.23 10.51
CA ALA A 199 8.67 4.56 9.13
C ALA A 199 7.66 4.10 8.06
N ILE A 200 6.59 3.40 8.44
CA ILE A 200 5.49 3.02 7.53
C ILE A 200 4.62 4.23 7.18
N ASN A 201 4.61 5.28 8.00
CA ASN A 201 3.72 6.42 7.83
C ASN A 201 4.20 7.37 6.72
N PHE A 202 3.27 8.06 6.06
CA PHE A 202 3.58 9.07 5.05
C PHE A 202 2.45 10.09 4.89
N GLY A 203 2.83 11.33 4.57
CA GLY A 203 1.94 12.35 4.05
C GLY A 203 1.87 13.59 4.92
N ASN A 204 0.74 14.29 4.84
CA ASN A 204 0.55 15.59 5.46
C ASN A 204 -0.85 15.72 6.09
N ILE A 205 -0.91 16.57 7.11
CA ILE A 205 -2.12 17.04 7.77
C ILE A 205 -2.38 18.48 7.32
N LEU A 206 -3.63 18.75 6.93
CA LEU A 206 -4.10 20.11 6.67
C LEU A 206 -4.67 20.70 7.96
N TRP A 207 -4.24 21.91 8.28
CA TRP A 207 -4.71 22.69 9.41
C TRP A 207 -5.38 23.97 8.93
N LEU A 208 -6.43 24.41 9.61
CA LEU A 208 -7.12 25.67 9.34
C LEU A 208 -7.36 26.38 10.67
N GLU A 209 -6.82 27.59 10.81
CA GLU A 209 -6.97 28.40 12.04
C GLU A 209 -6.61 27.62 13.33
N GLY A 210 -5.52 26.85 13.27
CA GLY A 210 -5.03 26.06 14.41
C GLY A 210 -5.78 24.74 14.68
N ASN A 211 -6.75 24.35 13.85
CA ASN A 211 -7.47 23.07 13.97
C ASN A 211 -7.15 22.13 12.80
N PRO A 212 -7.00 20.81 13.03
CA PRO A 212 -6.83 19.88 11.93
C PRO A 212 -8.14 19.79 11.14
N CYS A 213 -8.07 19.89 9.81
CA CYS A 213 -9.25 19.88 8.94
C CYS A 213 -9.25 18.77 7.90
N ALA A 214 -8.10 18.18 7.53
CA ALA A 214 -8.06 17.00 6.67
C ALA A 214 -6.75 16.23 6.78
N MET A 215 -6.83 14.90 6.65
CA MET A 215 -5.67 14.02 6.61
C MET A 215 -6.01 12.78 5.78
N GLN A 216 -5.05 12.34 4.96
CA GLN A 216 -5.07 11.01 4.37
C GLN A 216 -4.18 10.10 5.20
N PHE A 217 -4.68 8.91 5.54
CA PHE A 217 -3.83 7.87 6.08
C PHE A 217 -3.17 7.12 4.92
N ILE A 218 -1.87 7.35 4.74
CA ILE A 218 -1.08 6.75 3.68
C ILE A 218 0.07 6.00 4.33
N VAL A 219 0.24 4.75 3.92
CA VAL A 219 1.39 3.95 4.32
C VAL A 219 2.38 3.84 3.18
N LYS A 220 3.67 3.76 3.48
CA LYS A 220 4.74 3.63 2.51
C LYS A 220 5.67 2.46 2.82
N LYS A 221 6.29 1.95 1.75
CA LYS A 221 7.46 1.07 1.86
C LYS A 221 8.38 1.25 0.66
N GLN A 222 9.62 1.62 0.94
CA GLN A 222 10.69 1.68 -0.04
C GLN A 222 11.38 0.32 -0.20
N CYS A 223 11.62 -0.04 -1.45
CA CYS A 223 12.52 -1.09 -1.93
C CYS A 223 13.71 -0.43 -2.65
N GLU A 224 14.71 -1.22 -3.07
CA GLU A 224 15.91 -0.66 -3.74
C GLU A 224 15.59 0.15 -5.00
N LYS A 225 14.63 -0.32 -5.81
CA LYS A 225 14.32 0.27 -7.13
C LYS A 225 13.00 1.06 -7.18
N TRP A 226 12.14 0.90 -6.18
CA TRP A 226 10.82 1.52 -6.18
C TRP A 226 10.33 1.81 -4.78
N ILE A 227 9.31 2.66 -4.69
CA ILE A 227 8.59 2.93 -3.45
C ILE A 227 7.09 2.73 -3.66
N CYS A 228 6.48 1.98 -2.75
CA CYS A 228 5.03 1.81 -2.69
C CYS A 228 4.44 2.84 -1.72
N TYR A 229 3.35 3.47 -2.13
CA TYR A 229 2.48 4.28 -1.27
C TYR A 229 1.06 3.73 -1.39
N ASP A 230 0.41 3.45 -0.28
CA ASP A 230 -0.96 2.94 -0.24
C ASP A 230 -1.84 3.95 0.49
N TYR A 231 -2.68 4.66 -0.25
CA TYR A 231 -3.75 5.49 0.34
C TYR A 231 -4.85 4.57 0.89
N VAL A 232 -4.96 4.51 2.21
CA VAL A 232 -5.89 3.62 2.90
C VAL A 232 -7.27 4.29 2.98
N ASN A 233 -7.33 5.43 3.65
CA ASN A 233 -8.57 6.19 3.82
C ASN A 233 -8.26 7.65 4.23
N SER A 234 -9.28 8.49 4.43
CA SER A 234 -9.08 9.88 4.85
C SER A 234 -10.14 10.37 5.83
N GLY A 235 -9.68 11.10 6.84
CA GLY A 235 -10.50 11.93 7.71
C GLY A 235 -10.61 13.35 7.18
N MET A 236 -11.74 14.02 7.43
CA MET A 236 -12.00 15.37 6.94
C MET A 236 -13.09 16.08 7.74
N ASP A 237 -12.89 17.37 7.98
CA ASP A 237 -13.96 18.27 8.38
C ASP A 237 -14.79 18.71 7.17
N LEU A 238 -16.08 18.36 7.16
CA LEU A 238 -17.00 18.66 6.06
C LEU A 238 -17.62 20.06 6.15
N SER A 239 -17.35 20.83 7.21
CA SER A 239 -17.86 22.19 7.39
C SER A 239 -17.27 23.23 6.43
N TYR A 240 -16.26 22.86 5.62
CA TYR A 240 -15.57 23.77 4.71
C TYR A 240 -15.68 23.36 3.22
N PRO A 241 -16.90 23.23 2.65
CA PRO A 241 -17.09 22.70 1.29
C PRO A 241 -16.39 23.51 0.20
N ASN A 242 -16.22 24.83 0.42
CA ASN A 242 -15.61 25.74 -0.55
C ASN A 242 -14.07 25.64 -0.64
N LEU A 243 -13.42 24.98 0.33
CA LEU A 243 -11.95 24.87 0.39
C LEU A 243 -11.41 23.63 -0.33
N SER A 244 -12.28 22.74 -0.83
CA SER A 244 -11.86 21.54 -1.57
C SER A 244 -10.82 20.69 -0.82
N LEU A 245 -10.96 20.55 0.50
CA LEU A 245 -9.96 19.95 1.39
C LEU A 245 -9.47 18.58 0.90
N GLY A 246 -10.35 17.74 0.34
CA GLY A 246 -9.95 16.43 -0.20
C GLY A 246 -9.04 16.51 -1.41
N THR A 247 -9.25 17.49 -2.28
CA THR A 247 -8.38 17.73 -3.44
C THR A 247 -7.03 18.30 -2.99
N VAL A 248 -7.02 19.24 -2.06
CA VAL A 248 -5.78 19.83 -1.51
C VAL A 248 -4.97 18.77 -0.78
N SER A 249 -5.60 17.98 0.09
CA SER A 249 -4.94 16.92 0.85
C SER A 249 -4.36 15.84 -0.07
N THR A 250 -5.11 15.45 -1.11
CA THR A 250 -4.58 14.54 -2.14
C THR A 250 -3.40 15.15 -2.89
N TRP A 251 -3.49 16.43 -3.26
CA TRP A 251 -2.45 17.10 -4.03
C TRP A 251 -1.12 17.14 -3.29
N VAL A 252 -1.10 17.60 -2.04
CA VAL A 252 0.15 17.73 -1.27
C VAL A 252 0.84 16.38 -1.11
N ASN A 253 0.08 15.32 -0.81
CA ASN A 253 0.66 13.98 -0.66
C ASN A 253 1.16 13.38 -1.98
N VAL A 254 0.42 13.56 -3.08
CA VAL A 254 0.85 13.10 -4.42
C VAL A 254 2.07 13.89 -4.89
N LYS A 255 2.11 15.19 -4.65
CA LYS A 255 3.22 16.06 -5.02
C LYS A 255 4.50 15.61 -4.29
N ASP A 256 4.44 15.47 -2.96
CA ASP A 256 5.58 15.04 -2.16
C ASP A 256 6.05 13.62 -2.54
N ALA A 257 5.13 12.71 -2.84
CA ALA A 257 5.47 11.36 -3.29
C ALA A 257 6.21 11.38 -4.64
N ILE A 258 5.79 12.24 -5.58
CA ILE A 258 6.46 12.42 -6.88
C ILE A 258 7.85 13.03 -6.67
N GLU A 259 7.97 14.09 -5.88
CA GLU A 259 9.24 14.78 -5.60
C GLU A 259 10.23 13.83 -4.93
N TYR A 260 9.82 13.15 -3.86
CA TYR A 260 10.66 12.17 -3.16
C TYR A 260 11.12 11.04 -4.09
N SER A 261 10.23 10.48 -4.90
CA SER A 261 10.58 9.39 -5.81
C SER A 261 11.56 9.83 -6.89
N HIS A 262 11.40 11.05 -7.42
CA HIS A 262 12.31 11.62 -8.41
C HIS A 262 13.69 11.92 -7.82
N GLU A 263 13.75 12.57 -6.66
CA GLU A 263 15.01 12.92 -5.97
C GLU A 263 15.84 11.69 -5.59
N ASN A 264 15.17 10.58 -5.29
CA ASN A 264 15.82 9.32 -4.89
C ASN A 264 15.96 8.31 -6.05
N ASN A 265 15.62 8.69 -7.29
CA ASN A 265 15.66 7.82 -8.47
C ASN A 265 14.90 6.49 -8.29
N LEU A 266 13.70 6.57 -7.71
CA LEU A 266 12.82 5.43 -7.43
C LEU A 266 11.62 5.43 -8.39
N GLU A 267 11.24 4.25 -8.88
CA GLU A 267 9.92 4.07 -9.50
C GLU A 267 8.83 4.29 -8.44
N MET A 268 7.89 5.21 -8.69
CA MET A 268 6.77 5.46 -7.79
C MET A 268 5.62 4.49 -8.08
N ARG A 269 5.13 3.79 -7.05
CA ARG A 269 3.87 3.04 -7.12
C ARG A 269 2.90 3.51 -6.04
N PHE A 270 2.14 4.55 -6.35
CA PHE A 270 1.15 5.10 -5.43
C PHE A 270 -0.26 4.59 -5.77
N SER A 271 -0.79 3.72 -4.92
CA SER A 271 -2.12 3.12 -5.03
C SER A 271 -3.18 3.89 -4.24
N PHE A 272 -4.35 4.06 -4.85
CA PHE A 272 -5.59 4.51 -4.20
C PHE A 272 -6.52 3.32 -3.90
N GLY A 273 -6.02 2.08 -4.00
CA GLY A 273 -6.82 0.85 -3.87
C GLY A 273 -7.78 0.64 -5.06
N ARG A 274 -8.88 -0.07 -4.82
CA ARG A 274 -9.86 -0.41 -5.87
C ARG A 274 -10.53 0.80 -6.55
N PRO A 275 -10.99 0.68 -7.80
CA PRO A 275 -11.73 1.73 -8.53
C PRO A 275 -13.19 1.87 -8.07
N THR A 276 -13.41 2.10 -6.77
CA THR A 276 -14.75 2.19 -6.15
C THR A 276 -15.41 3.57 -6.24
N PHE A 277 -14.61 4.64 -6.41
CA PHE A 277 -15.11 6.01 -6.42
C PHE A 277 -14.59 6.77 -7.64
N GLU A 278 -15.47 7.51 -8.31
CA GLU A 278 -15.17 8.19 -9.58
C GLU A 278 -14.06 9.24 -9.46
N TYR A 279 -13.93 9.91 -8.30
CA TYR A 279 -12.90 10.92 -8.10
C TYR A 279 -11.48 10.38 -8.31
N LYS A 280 -11.26 9.06 -8.16
CA LYS A 280 -9.97 8.41 -8.40
C LYS A 280 -9.54 8.54 -9.85
N ASN A 281 -10.46 8.61 -10.82
CA ASN A 281 -10.13 8.82 -12.25
C ASN A 281 -9.40 10.15 -12.50
N ARG A 282 -9.57 11.15 -11.61
CA ARG A 282 -8.83 12.43 -11.68
C ARG A 282 -7.34 12.25 -11.38
N TRP A 283 -7.01 11.30 -10.52
CA TRP A 283 -5.66 11.09 -9.98
C TRP A 283 -4.95 9.87 -10.56
N CYS A 284 -5.70 8.87 -10.99
CA CYS A 284 -5.17 7.54 -11.24
C CYS A 284 -5.50 7.02 -12.65
N ASN A 285 -4.60 6.18 -13.15
CA ASN A 285 -4.91 5.18 -14.17
C ASN A 285 -5.36 3.88 -13.48
N ARG A 286 -6.04 3.00 -14.22
CA ARG A 286 -6.42 1.67 -13.73
C ARG A 286 -5.43 0.64 -14.24
N ASP A 287 -5.00 -0.25 -13.36
CA ASP A 287 -4.13 -1.37 -13.68
C ASP A 287 -4.81 -2.69 -13.31
N ASN A 288 -4.63 -3.73 -14.13
CA ASN A 288 -5.31 -5.00 -13.94
C ASN A 288 -4.53 -5.89 -12.95
N LEU A 289 -5.27 -6.56 -12.07
CA LEU A 289 -4.70 -7.57 -11.19
C LEU A 289 -4.84 -8.96 -11.79
N GLN A 290 -3.92 -9.85 -11.47
CA GLN A 290 -3.92 -11.24 -11.88
C GLN A 290 -4.52 -12.16 -10.81
N ARG A 291 -5.14 -13.25 -11.26
CA ARG A 291 -5.53 -14.39 -10.43
C ARG A 291 -4.66 -15.59 -10.73
N VAL A 292 -4.24 -16.30 -9.68
CA VAL A 292 -3.65 -17.63 -9.79
C VAL A 292 -4.75 -18.64 -10.17
N ILE A 293 -4.65 -19.26 -11.35
CA ILE A 293 -5.71 -20.08 -11.94
C ILE A 293 -5.70 -21.51 -11.40
N PHE A 294 -4.51 -22.08 -11.25
CA PHE A 294 -4.28 -23.37 -10.62
C PHE A 294 -3.02 -23.26 -9.75
N PRO A 295 -3.11 -23.45 -8.42
CA PRO A 295 -1.92 -23.57 -7.57
C PRO A 295 -1.26 -24.94 -7.75
#